data_AF-A0A9E6AXY7-F1
#
_entry.id   AF-A0A9E6AXY7-F1
#
_cell.length_a   1.000
_cell.length_b   1.000
_cell.length_c   1.000
_cell.angle_alpha   90.00
_cell.angle_beta   90.00
_cell.angle_gamma   90.00
#
_symmetry.space_group_name_H-M   'P 1'
#
loop_
_entity.id
_entity.type
_entity.pdbx_description
1 polymer ?
#
loop_
_entity_poly.entity_id
_entity_poly.type
_entity_poly.pdbx_seq_one_letter_code
_entity_poly.pdbx_strand_id
1 'polypeptide(L)'
;MEVPKLNLKEETTKQEEVAVVANTPEKQPKFFKSKKPLEGGGAYGTGRRKNSVARVWVRPGKGIIKVNNKDYADYFPRFAYRKLILQPFEDTKTTGQYDVICTAKGGGTTGQAGAIVHGIARALDCILTDGHTILRKGGYLTRDSRKVERKKYGKHKARKSTQFSKR
;
A
#
# COMPACT_ATOMS: atom_id res chain seq x y z
N MET A 1 61.70 56.67 -8.96
CA MET A 1 60.69 57.64 -9.42
C MET A 1 59.40 57.34 -8.68
N GLU A 2 58.95 58.33 -7.92
CA GLU A 2 57.74 58.37 -7.11
C GLU A 2 56.45 58.41 -7.97
N VAL A 3 55.41 57.71 -7.46
CA VAL A 3 53.91 57.88 -7.48
C VAL A 3 53.23 58.79 -8.56
N PRO A 4 51.94 58.59 -8.97
CA PRO A 4 50.78 58.33 -8.07
C PRO A 4 49.50 57.59 -8.61
N LYS A 5 48.75 57.03 -7.64
CA LYS A 5 47.28 57.02 -7.39
C LYS A 5 46.29 56.63 -8.51
N LEU A 6 45.36 55.71 -8.20
CA LEU A 6 43.98 56.04 -7.75
C LEU A 6 43.15 54.77 -7.42
N ASN A 7 42.49 54.83 -6.26
CA ASN A 7 41.49 53.89 -5.73
C ASN A 7 40.27 53.73 -6.65
N LEU A 8 39.55 52.61 -6.49
CA LEU A 8 38.12 52.49 -6.13
C LEU A 8 37.82 50.97 -6.00
N LYS A 9 37.58 50.45 -4.79
CA LYS A 9 36.25 50.06 -4.22
C LYS A 9 35.54 49.01 -5.08
N GLU A 10 35.00 47.90 -4.62
CA GLU A 10 34.57 47.35 -3.33
C GLU A 10 34.27 45.87 -3.62
N GLU A 11 34.53 44.93 -2.71
CA GLU A 11 33.66 43.75 -2.53
C GLU A 11 34.02 43.05 -1.21
N THR A 12 33.40 43.54 -0.15
CA THR A 12 33.20 42.82 1.10
C THR A 12 31.94 41.98 0.98
N THR A 13 32.07 40.66 1.03
CA THR A 13 31.04 39.75 1.58
C THR A 13 31.79 38.69 2.39
N LYS A 14 32.13 39.00 3.65
CA LYS A 14 31.31 38.70 4.84
C LYS A 14 30.64 37.33 4.75
N GLN A 15 31.34 36.37 5.32
CA GLN A 15 30.73 35.26 6.03
C GLN A 15 29.79 35.81 7.11
N GLU A 16 28.64 35.14 7.26
CA GLU A 16 27.65 35.24 8.35
C GLU A 16 26.75 36.49 8.38
N GLU A 17 25.50 36.32 7.92
CA GLU A 17 24.25 36.52 8.67
C GLU A 17 23.05 36.56 7.71
N VAL A 18 22.32 35.45 7.57
CA VAL A 18 20.84 35.39 7.65
C VAL A 18 20.48 33.95 8.05
N ALA A 19 20.57 33.68 9.35
CA ALA A 19 19.65 32.72 9.95
C ALA A 19 18.23 33.31 9.92
N VAL A 20 17.24 32.43 10.02
CA VAL A 20 15.78 32.71 10.04
C VAL A 20 15.10 32.76 8.67
N VAL A 21 15.19 31.66 7.91
CA VAL A 21 14.02 31.22 7.14
C VAL A 21 13.29 30.19 7.99
N ALA A 22 12.19 30.68 8.55
CA ALA A 22 11.13 29.99 9.27
C ALA A 22 11.16 28.46 9.23
N ASN A 23 11.30 27.87 10.43
CA ASN A 23 10.66 26.61 10.78
C ASN A 23 9.17 26.71 10.40
N THR A 24 8.85 26.31 9.17
CA THR A 24 7.48 25.97 8.83
C THR A 24 7.22 24.71 9.64
N PRO A 25 6.26 24.69 10.58
CA PRO A 25 5.98 23.48 11.32
C PRO A 25 5.59 22.43 10.29
N GLU A 26 6.44 21.42 10.09
CA GLU A 26 6.09 20.23 9.32
C GLU A 26 4.86 19.66 10.01
N LYS A 27 3.70 19.99 9.44
CA LYS A 27 2.42 19.59 9.96
C LYS A 27 2.36 18.09 9.73
N GLN A 28 2.76 17.33 10.74
CA GLN A 28 2.71 15.88 10.69
C GLN A 28 1.32 15.50 10.18
N PRO A 29 1.21 14.75 9.07
CA PRO A 29 -0.08 14.34 8.57
C PRO A 29 -0.77 13.55 9.68
N LYS A 30 -1.85 14.10 10.23
CA LYS A 30 -2.66 13.45 11.26
C LYS A 30 -3.32 12.22 10.63
N PHE A 31 -2.60 11.09 10.62
CA PHE A 31 -3.15 9.81 10.21
C PHE A 31 -4.01 9.28 11.36
N PHE A 32 -5.32 9.49 11.26
CA PHE A 32 -6.26 8.91 12.20
C PHE A 32 -6.28 7.39 12.02
N LYS A 33 -5.56 6.68 12.89
CA LYS A 33 -5.72 5.23 13.04
C LYS A 33 -7.11 4.95 13.61
N SER A 34 -8.01 4.41 12.79
CA SER A 34 -9.40 4.14 13.19
C SER A 34 -9.57 2.87 14.01
N LYS A 35 -8.56 1.98 14.07
CA LYS A 35 -8.63 0.71 14.80
C LYS A 35 -7.42 0.50 15.68
N LYS A 36 -7.68 0.16 16.95
CA LYS A 36 -6.66 -0.32 17.89
C LYS A 36 -6.32 -1.79 17.58
N PRO A 37 -5.05 -2.21 17.79
CA PRO A 37 -4.70 -3.63 17.77
C PRO A 37 -5.47 -4.42 18.83
N LEU A 38 -5.65 -5.72 18.60
CA LEU A 38 -6.26 -6.62 19.58
C LEU A 38 -5.33 -6.83 20.78
N GLU A 39 -5.92 -7.20 21.91
CA GLU A 39 -5.19 -7.63 23.11
C GLU A 39 -4.24 -8.80 22.74
N GLY A 40 -2.93 -8.63 22.97
CA GLY A 40 -1.89 -9.57 22.54
C GLY A 40 -1.12 -9.18 21.26
N GLY A 41 -1.27 -7.95 20.76
CA GLY A 41 -0.45 -7.42 19.65
C GLY A 41 -0.86 -7.93 18.26
N GLY A 42 -1.96 -8.67 18.16
CA GLY A 42 -2.54 -9.08 16.90
C GLY A 42 -3.40 -7.99 16.24
N ALA A 43 -3.59 -8.08 14.93
CA ALA A 43 -4.51 -7.20 14.20
C ALA A 43 -5.45 -7.96 13.28
N TYR A 44 -6.64 -7.41 13.11
CA TYR A 44 -7.66 -7.92 12.21
C TYR A 44 -7.81 -7.01 10.99
N GLY A 45 -7.57 -7.59 9.82
CA GLY A 45 -7.72 -6.95 8.53
C GLY A 45 -8.84 -7.57 7.71
N THR A 46 -9.56 -6.74 6.96
CA THR A 46 -10.50 -7.22 5.94
C THR A 46 -10.13 -6.66 4.59
N GLY A 47 -10.06 -7.52 3.57
CA GLY A 47 -9.79 -7.12 2.20
C GLY A 47 -10.87 -7.61 1.24
N ARG A 48 -11.12 -6.83 0.19
CA ARG A 48 -12.14 -7.13 -0.82
C ARG A 48 -11.64 -6.73 -2.20
N ARG A 49 -11.74 -7.63 -3.18
CA ARG A 49 -11.41 -7.37 -4.60
C ARG A 49 -12.34 -8.15 -5.50
N LYS A 50 -12.99 -7.46 -6.45
CA LYS A 50 -14.09 -8.02 -7.25
C LYS A 50 -15.16 -8.64 -6.33
N ASN A 51 -15.41 -9.95 -6.45
CA ASN A 51 -16.34 -10.70 -5.62
C ASN A 51 -15.65 -11.46 -4.47
N SER A 52 -14.35 -11.30 -4.30
CA SER A 52 -13.56 -12.04 -3.31
C SER A 52 -13.46 -11.25 -2.02
N VAL A 53 -13.64 -11.92 -0.89
CA VAL A 53 -13.55 -11.36 0.46
C VAL A 53 -12.52 -12.16 1.25
N ALA A 54 -11.57 -11.46 1.88
CA ALA A 54 -10.57 -12.05 2.74
C ALA A 54 -10.69 -11.46 4.15
N ARG A 55 -10.77 -12.34 5.15
CA ARG A 55 -10.64 -12.01 6.57
C ARG A 55 -9.25 -12.46 7.00
N VAL A 56 -8.45 -11.54 7.51
CA VAL A 56 -7.04 -11.77 7.80
C VAL A 56 -6.79 -11.45 9.27
N TRP A 57 -6.13 -12.39 9.94
CA TRP A 57 -5.62 -12.21 11.30
C TRP A 57 -4.10 -12.24 11.21
N VAL A 58 -3.48 -11.18 11.70
CA VAL A 58 -2.02 -11.06 11.78
C VAL A 58 -1.64 -11.09 13.24
N ARG A 59 -0.64 -11.91 13.59
CA ARG A 59 -0.10 -12.04 14.96
C ARG A 59 1.42 -12.00 14.89
N PRO A 60 2.13 -11.45 15.90
CA PRO A 60 3.58 -11.59 15.96
C PRO A 60 3.96 -13.07 16.07
N GLY A 61 4.93 -13.53 15.29
CA GLY A 61 5.22 -14.95 15.15
C GLY A 61 6.41 -15.28 14.23
N LYS A 62 6.40 -16.47 13.62
CA LYS A 62 7.53 -17.04 12.85
C LYS A 62 7.45 -16.80 11.33
N GLY A 63 6.45 -16.07 10.84
CA GLY A 63 6.26 -15.83 9.41
C GLY A 63 5.39 -16.87 8.69
N ILE A 64 4.60 -17.66 9.42
CA ILE A 64 3.79 -18.73 8.85
C ILE A 64 2.51 -18.14 8.25
N ILE A 65 2.28 -18.32 6.95
CA ILE A 65 1.10 -17.82 6.24
C ILE A 65 0.19 -18.99 5.87
N LYS A 66 -0.97 -19.09 6.53
CA LYS A 66 -2.00 -20.08 6.24
C LYS A 66 -3.23 -19.46 5.58
N VAL A 67 -3.69 -20.07 4.49
CA VAL A 67 -4.88 -19.68 3.72
C VAL A 67 -5.88 -20.82 3.75
N ASN A 68 -7.06 -20.61 4.35
CA ASN A 68 -8.12 -21.64 4.44
C ASN A 68 -7.59 -22.99 4.98
N ASN A 69 -6.77 -22.96 6.04
CA ASN A 69 -6.11 -24.10 6.69
C ASN A 69 -5.07 -24.85 5.84
N LYS A 70 -4.72 -24.34 4.65
CA LYS A 70 -3.63 -24.84 3.82
C LYS A 70 -2.46 -23.85 3.84
N ASP A 71 -1.27 -24.31 3.46
CA ASP A 71 -0.16 -23.41 3.23
C ASP A 71 -0.45 -22.48 2.03
N TYR A 72 0.05 -21.25 2.09
CA TYR A 72 -0.17 -20.27 1.02
C TYR A 72 0.46 -20.69 -0.31
N ALA A 73 1.57 -21.44 -0.28
CA ALA A 73 2.21 -21.95 -1.48
C ALA A 73 1.33 -22.98 -2.19
N ASP A 74 0.70 -23.88 -1.43
CA ASP A 74 -0.19 -24.91 -1.97
C ASP A 74 -1.52 -24.33 -2.47
N TYR A 75 -2.05 -23.32 -1.77
CA TYR A 75 -3.30 -22.67 -2.15
C TYR A 75 -3.18 -21.86 -3.44
N PHE A 76 -2.03 -21.19 -3.64
CA PHE A 76 -1.76 -20.39 -4.83
C PHE A 76 -0.70 -21.07 -5.71
N PRO A 77 -1.08 -21.79 -6.78
CA PRO A 77 -0.13 -22.53 -7.60
C PRO A 77 0.84 -21.62 -8.37
N ARG A 78 0.41 -20.39 -8.70
CA ARG A 78 1.22 -19.45 -9.48
C ARG A 78 2.10 -18.59 -8.58
N PHE A 79 3.40 -18.59 -8.86
CA PHE A 79 4.40 -17.80 -8.12
C PHE A 79 4.07 -16.30 -8.03
N ALA A 80 3.52 -15.71 -9.10
CA ALA A 80 3.13 -14.30 -9.12
C ALA A 80 2.16 -13.91 -7.98
N TYR A 81 1.26 -14.81 -7.57
CA TYR A 81 0.33 -14.53 -6.48
C TYR A 81 0.99 -14.66 -5.12
N ARG A 82 1.94 -15.58 -4.97
CA ARG A 82 2.75 -15.74 -3.75
C ARG A 82 3.58 -14.49 -3.50
N LYS A 83 4.29 -14.00 -4.54
CA LYS A 83 5.07 -12.75 -4.46
C LYS A 83 4.20 -11.55 -4.09
N LEU A 84 3.00 -11.45 -4.67
CA LEU A 84 2.08 -10.35 -4.36
C LEU A 84 1.67 -10.34 -2.87
N ILE A 85 1.46 -11.51 -2.26
CA ILE A 85 1.10 -11.63 -0.84
C ILE A 85 2.27 -11.22 0.08
N LEU A 86 3.51 -11.45 -0.36
CA LEU A 86 4.73 -11.13 0.40
C LEU A 86 5.13 -9.65 0.29
N GLN A 87 4.86 -9.00 -0.84
CA GLN A 87 5.16 -7.59 -1.09
C GLN A 87 4.87 -6.60 0.06
N PRO A 88 3.69 -6.61 0.72
CA PRO A 88 3.44 -5.69 1.83
C PRO A 88 4.42 -5.88 3.00
N PHE A 89 4.92 -7.10 3.24
CA PHE A 89 5.93 -7.38 4.27
C PHE A 89 7.34 -6.98 3.85
N GLU A 90 7.65 -7.11 2.55
CA GLU A 90 8.92 -6.67 1.97
C GLU A 90 9.07 -5.15 2.11
N ASP A 91 8.04 -4.39 1.74
CA ASP A 91 8.05 -2.92 1.81
C ASP A 91 8.13 -2.39 3.24
N THR A 92 7.47 -3.06 4.19
CA THR A 92 7.55 -2.72 5.62
C THR A 92 8.72 -3.38 6.35
N LYS A 93 9.64 -4.05 5.63
CA LYS A 93 10.83 -4.75 6.16
C LYS A 93 10.52 -5.66 7.36
N THR A 94 9.35 -6.29 7.35
CA THR A 94 8.79 -7.08 8.46
C THR A 94 8.59 -8.54 8.06
N THR A 95 9.29 -8.96 7.01
CA THR A 95 9.35 -10.36 6.56
C THR A 95 9.79 -11.27 7.70
N GLY A 96 8.99 -12.32 7.96
CA GLY A 96 9.29 -13.32 8.99
C GLY A 96 8.89 -12.95 10.42
N GLN A 97 8.37 -11.74 10.67
CA GLN A 97 8.00 -11.29 12.03
C GLN A 97 6.55 -11.61 12.41
N TYR A 98 5.69 -11.88 11.43
CA TYR A 98 4.26 -12.03 11.63
C TYR A 98 3.71 -13.32 11.02
N ASP A 99 2.92 -14.03 11.81
CA ASP A 99 2.08 -15.12 11.34
C ASP A 99 0.76 -14.58 10.80
N VAL A 100 0.29 -15.17 9.70
CA VAL A 100 -0.94 -14.77 9.02
C VAL A 100 -1.88 -15.96 8.93
N ILE A 101 -3.07 -15.80 9.51
CA ILE A 101 -4.17 -16.74 9.34
C ILE A 101 -5.24 -16.02 8.54
N CYS A 102 -5.50 -16.48 7.31
CA CYS A 102 -6.53 -15.88 6.47
C CYS A 102 -7.59 -16.87 6.03
N THR A 103 -8.82 -16.36 5.99
CA THR A 103 -9.98 -17.03 5.41
C THR A 103 -10.41 -16.26 4.18
N ALA A 104 -10.32 -16.87 3.01
CA ALA A 104 -10.70 -16.29 1.73
C ALA A 104 -11.92 -17.00 1.15
N LYS A 105 -12.95 -16.23 0.76
CA LYS A 105 -14.20 -16.74 0.19
C LYS A 105 -14.61 -15.94 -1.05
N GLY A 106 -15.26 -16.62 -2.00
CA GLY A 106 -15.81 -16.02 -3.22
C GLY A 106 -14.77 -15.67 -4.28
N GLY A 107 -15.24 -15.27 -5.47
CA GLY A 107 -14.40 -14.87 -6.60
C GLY A 107 -13.55 -16.02 -7.16
N GLY A 108 -12.30 -15.71 -7.52
CA GLY A 108 -11.32 -16.68 -8.01
C GLY A 108 -9.93 -16.34 -7.48
N THR A 109 -8.92 -17.18 -7.76
CA THR A 109 -7.57 -17.10 -7.17
C THR A 109 -6.93 -15.71 -7.27
N THR A 110 -7.02 -15.06 -8.44
CA THR A 110 -6.50 -13.68 -8.65
C THR A 110 -7.19 -12.63 -7.79
N GLY A 111 -8.52 -12.74 -7.64
CA GLY A 111 -9.30 -11.84 -6.81
C GLY A 111 -9.02 -12.07 -5.33
N GLN A 112 -8.88 -13.33 -4.93
CA GLN A 112 -8.56 -13.73 -3.56
C GLN A 112 -7.17 -13.26 -3.14
N ALA A 113 -6.14 -13.45 -3.98
CA ALA A 113 -4.79 -12.98 -3.70
C ALA A 113 -4.76 -11.47 -3.45
N GLY A 114 -5.37 -10.67 -4.32
CA GLY A 114 -5.44 -9.21 -4.12
C GLY A 114 -6.32 -8.79 -2.93
N ALA A 115 -7.32 -9.59 -2.56
CA ALA A 115 -8.10 -9.35 -1.34
C ALA A 115 -7.26 -9.64 -0.08
N ILE A 116 -6.45 -10.70 -0.08
CA ILE A 116 -5.56 -11.05 1.03
C ILE A 116 -4.52 -9.94 1.24
N VAL A 117 -3.88 -9.45 0.18
CA VAL A 117 -2.90 -8.35 0.22
C VAL A 117 -3.49 -7.11 0.88
N HIS A 118 -4.69 -6.70 0.45
CA HIS A 118 -5.38 -5.56 1.04
C HIS A 118 -5.76 -5.79 2.51
N GLY A 119 -6.08 -7.02 2.89
CA GLY A 119 -6.35 -7.41 4.27
C GLY A 119 -5.09 -7.37 5.15
N ILE A 120 -3.96 -7.88 4.66
CA ILE A 120 -2.66 -7.83 5.34
C ILE A 120 -2.24 -6.39 5.57
N ALA A 121 -2.29 -5.54 4.54
CA ALA A 121 -1.91 -4.14 4.67
C ALA A 121 -2.72 -3.40 5.72
N ARG A 122 -4.04 -3.64 5.80
CA ARG A 122 -4.90 -3.06 6.85
C ARG A 122 -4.56 -3.55 8.25
N ALA A 123 -4.18 -4.82 8.38
CA ALA A 123 -3.74 -5.36 9.66
C ALA A 123 -2.38 -4.77 10.09
N LEU A 124 -1.41 -4.69 9.17
CA LEU A 124 -0.10 -4.09 9.41
C LEU A 124 -0.20 -2.60 9.77
N ASP A 125 -1.08 -1.84 9.13
CA ASP A 125 -1.33 -0.42 9.44
C ASP A 125 -1.84 -0.22 10.89
N CYS A 126 -2.59 -1.19 11.42
CA CYS A 126 -3.02 -1.17 12.82
C CYS A 126 -1.85 -1.44 13.77
N ILE A 127 -0.96 -2.39 13.44
CA ILE A 127 0.16 -2.81 14.27
C ILE A 127 1.29 -1.77 14.28
N LEU A 128 1.76 -1.37 13.09
CA LEU A 128 2.91 -0.49 12.92
C LEU A 128 2.50 0.98 12.99
N THR A 129 3.07 1.77 13.90
CA THR A 129 2.78 3.21 14.03
C THR A 129 3.08 4.00 12.76
N ASP A 130 4.20 3.68 12.11
CA ASP A 130 4.71 4.44 10.94
C ASP A 130 4.44 3.74 9.59
N GLY A 131 3.81 2.56 9.63
CA GLY A 131 3.57 1.72 8.45
C GLY A 131 2.61 2.36 7.43
N HIS A 132 1.78 3.31 7.85
CA HIS A 132 0.74 3.91 7.00
C HIS A 132 1.32 4.56 5.75
N THR A 133 2.35 5.39 5.90
CA THR A 133 2.93 6.15 4.79
C THR A 133 3.55 5.22 3.76
N ILE A 134 4.25 4.17 4.21
CA ILE A 134 4.89 3.17 3.34
C ILE A 134 3.83 2.38 2.58
N LEU A 135 2.84 1.85 3.30
CA LEU A 135 1.76 1.03 2.71
C LEU A 135 0.85 1.83 1.77
N ARG A 136 0.65 3.12 2.05
CA ARG A 136 -0.10 4.02 1.18
C ARG A 136 0.67 4.34 -0.10
N LYS A 137 1.99 4.60 0.00
CA LYS A 137 2.87 4.79 -1.16
C LYS A 137 2.95 3.54 -2.04
N GLY A 138 3.01 2.36 -1.43
CA GLY A 138 2.95 1.06 -2.13
C GLY A 138 1.58 0.69 -2.71
N GLY A 139 0.54 1.49 -2.46
CA GLY A 139 -0.79 1.29 -3.04
C GLY A 139 -1.62 0.16 -2.42
N TYR A 140 -1.20 -0.43 -1.30
CA TYR A 140 -1.89 -1.59 -0.70
C TYR A 140 -3.14 -1.20 0.12
N LEU A 141 -3.19 0.03 0.62
CA LEU A 141 -4.33 0.55 1.38
C LEU A 141 -5.49 1.00 0.49
N THR A 142 -5.25 1.19 -0.81
CA THR A 142 -6.31 1.53 -1.76
C THR A 142 -7.02 0.26 -2.21
N ARG A 143 -8.33 0.20 -1.98
CA ARG A 143 -9.15 -0.89 -2.50
C ARG A 143 -9.27 -0.77 -4.01
N ASP A 144 -8.96 -1.84 -4.75
CA ASP A 144 -9.26 -1.90 -6.18
C ASP A 144 -10.79 -1.93 -6.41
N SER A 145 -11.32 -0.84 -6.97
CA SER A 145 -12.74 -0.61 -7.20
C SER A 145 -13.30 -1.34 -8.42
N ARG A 146 -12.44 -1.93 -9.27
CA ARG A 146 -12.86 -2.56 -10.52
C ARG A 146 -13.83 -3.73 -10.26
N LYS A 147 -15.01 -3.65 -10.88
CA LYS A 147 -16.05 -4.67 -10.87
C LYS A 147 -16.41 -5.04 -12.31
N VAL A 148 -16.87 -6.27 -12.51
CA VAL A 148 -17.38 -6.70 -13.82
C VAL A 148 -18.63 -5.88 -14.16
N GLU A 149 -18.59 -5.18 -15.29
CA GLU A 149 -19.75 -4.46 -15.82
C GLU A 149 -20.85 -5.47 -16.20
N ARG A 150 -22.10 -5.15 -15.89
CA ARG A 150 -23.24 -5.97 -16.29
C ARG A 150 -23.42 -5.97 -17.81
N LYS A 151 -24.10 -7.00 -18.32
CA LYS A 151 -24.58 -6.99 -19.71
C LYS A 151 -25.61 -5.86 -19.89
N LYS A 152 -25.43 -5.08 -20.96
CA LYS A 152 -26.39 -4.05 -21.40
C LYS A 152 -27.30 -4.65 -22.46
N TYR A 153 -28.56 -4.21 -22.53
CA TYR A 153 -29.50 -4.66 -23.56
C TYR A 153 -29.01 -4.25 -24.95
N GLY A 154 -29.38 -5.00 -25.98
CA GLY A 154 -28.92 -4.79 -27.36
C GLY A 154 -27.44 -5.06 -27.62
N LYS A 155 -26.66 -5.49 -26.62
CA LYS A 155 -25.24 -5.83 -26.75
C LYS A 155 -24.98 -7.30 -26.40
N HIS A 156 -23.99 -7.92 -27.05
CA HIS A 156 -23.61 -9.30 -26.74
C HIS A 156 -22.95 -9.41 -25.36
N LYS A 157 -22.13 -8.41 -24.98
CA LYS A 157 -21.46 -8.29 -23.66
C LYS A 157 -21.65 -6.87 -23.09
N ALA A 158 -20.90 -6.49 -22.06
CA ALA A 158 -20.97 -5.14 -21.48
C ALA A 158 -20.76 -4.02 -22.52
N ARG A 159 -19.81 -4.20 -23.45
CA ARG A 159 -19.47 -3.22 -24.50
C ARG A 159 -19.60 -3.73 -25.93
N LYS A 160 -19.37 -5.03 -26.18
CA LYS A 160 -19.42 -5.66 -27.51
C LYS A 160 -20.81 -5.55 -28.12
N SER A 161 -20.95 -4.72 -29.16
CA SER A 161 -22.14 -4.61 -30.00
C SER A 161 -22.18 -5.70 -31.07
N THR A 162 -23.34 -5.88 -31.69
CA THR A 162 -23.48 -6.54 -32.98
C THR A 162 -22.79 -5.72 -34.07
N GLN A 163 -22.50 -6.36 -35.21
CA GLN A 163 -22.06 -5.64 -36.40
C GLN A 163 -23.19 -4.73 -36.90
N PHE A 164 -22.88 -3.47 -37.18
CA PHE A 164 -23.85 -2.51 -37.73
C PHE A 164 -23.86 -2.61 -39.26
N SER A 165 -25.05 -2.77 -39.86
CA SER A 165 -25.25 -2.64 -41.31
C SER A 165 -25.68 -1.21 -41.62
N LYS A 166 -24.89 -0.49 -42.43
CA LYS A 166 -25.12 0.92 -42.78
C LYS A 166 -26.07 1.13 -43.97
N ARG A 167 -26.34 0.05 -44.73
CA ARG A 167 -27.08 0.09 -46.01
C ARG A 167 -28.43 0.74 -45.88
#